data_AF-A0A7R9UST2-F1
#
_entry.id   AF-A0A7R9UST2-F1
#
_cell.length_a   1.000
_cell.length_b   1.000
_cell.length_c   1.000
_cell.angle_alpha   90.00
_cell.angle_beta   90.00
_cell.angle_gamma   90.00
#
_symmetry.space_group_name_H-M   'P 1'
#
loop_
_entity.id
_entity.type
_entity.pdbx_description
1 polymer ?
#
loop_
_entity_poly.entity_id
_entity_poly.type
_entity_poly.pdbx_seq_one_letter_code
_entity_poly.pdbx_strand_id
1 'polypeptide(L)'
;AIVVGEHVVDMALGRFTAGLGGGAHDVLVLGVQTLFALKEGSGQLIYQRRLDMQPSCMTVYPAGDGADPGTGGADNVLLCSATGAILVLRHSAILWAARAERPPIALAVSPFAGIKGLLVSLSAQGEACALYLGTDPPTNGVGGSHEKELDYDEMDAEHRTLLAQIRETTGGQRAEPA
;
A
#
# COMPACT_ATOMS: atom_id res chain seq x y z
N ALA A 1 22.92 -17.71 13.79
CA ALA A 1 22.56 -16.36 13.30
C ALA A 1 22.15 -16.47 11.84
N ILE A 2 21.05 -15.85 11.45
CA ILE A 2 20.56 -15.85 10.06
C ILE A 2 20.96 -14.53 9.41
N VAL A 3 21.48 -14.60 8.20
CA VAL A 3 21.86 -13.43 7.41
C VAL A 3 20.75 -13.19 6.39
N VAL A 4 19.95 -12.14 6.60
CA VAL A 4 18.85 -11.75 5.68
C VAL A 4 19.34 -10.99 4.45
N GLY A 5 20.59 -10.51 4.45
CA GLY A 5 21.22 -9.86 3.30
C GLY A 5 20.88 -8.38 3.13
N GLU A 6 20.07 -7.81 4.02
CA GLU A 6 19.74 -6.38 4.05
C GLU A 6 19.56 -5.86 5.48
N HIS A 7 19.47 -4.54 5.65
CA HIS A 7 19.15 -3.93 6.93
C HIS A 7 17.70 -4.23 7.32
N VAL A 8 17.49 -4.49 8.61
CA VAL A 8 16.16 -4.70 9.19
C VAL A 8 15.58 -3.36 9.61
N VAL A 9 14.37 -3.09 9.15
CA VAL A 9 13.56 -1.91 9.49
C VAL A 9 12.71 -2.20 10.73
N ASP A 10 12.04 -3.36 10.77
CA ASP A 10 11.10 -3.71 11.83
C ASP A 10 10.97 -5.24 11.99
N MET A 11 10.48 -5.70 13.14
CA MET A 11 10.24 -7.12 13.43
C MET A 11 8.95 -7.30 14.22
N ALA A 12 8.21 -8.37 13.91
CA ALA A 12 7.02 -8.73 14.68
C ALA A 12 6.90 -10.25 14.82
N LEU A 13 6.24 -10.67 15.90
CA LEU A 13 5.78 -12.05 16.05
C LEU A 13 4.37 -12.16 15.49
N GLY A 14 4.10 -13.21 14.73
CA GLY A 14 2.82 -13.40 14.07
C GLY A 14 2.63 -14.82 13.57
N ARG A 15 1.39 -15.25 13.41
CA ARG A 15 1.07 -16.55 12.82
C ARG A 15 1.02 -16.43 11.31
N PHE A 16 2.18 -16.33 10.66
CA PHE A 16 2.23 -16.22 9.20
C PHE A 16 1.90 -17.56 8.51
N THR A 17 2.30 -18.66 9.14
CA THR A 17 1.98 -20.03 8.76
C THR A 17 0.62 -20.41 9.34
N ALA A 18 -0.28 -20.89 8.49
CA ALA A 18 -1.59 -21.39 8.93
C ALA A 18 -1.45 -22.68 9.74
N GLY A 19 -2.32 -22.88 10.73
CA GLY A 19 -2.38 -24.13 11.49
C GLY A 19 -1.24 -24.34 12.50
N LEU A 20 -0.48 -23.29 12.85
CA LEU A 20 0.48 -23.36 13.94
C LEU A 20 -0.20 -23.78 15.25
N GLY A 21 0.49 -24.56 16.09
CA GLY A 21 0.01 -24.94 17.42
C GLY A 21 -0.28 -23.73 18.31
N GLY A 22 -1.08 -23.93 19.37
CA GLY A 22 -1.40 -22.86 20.31
C GLY A 22 -0.12 -22.28 20.93
N GLY A 23 0.07 -20.96 20.78
CA GLY A 23 1.26 -20.24 21.28
C GLY A 23 2.51 -20.33 20.41
N ALA A 24 2.46 -21.02 19.26
CA ALA A 24 3.56 -21.00 18.29
C ALA A 24 3.41 -19.80 17.33
N HIS A 25 4.53 -19.15 17.04
CA HIS A 25 4.58 -17.99 16.16
C HIS A 25 5.65 -18.16 15.09
N ASP A 26 5.58 -17.33 14.06
CA ASP A 26 6.69 -17.08 13.15
C ASP A 26 7.30 -15.72 13.49
N VAL A 27 8.58 -15.56 13.17
CA VAL A 27 9.28 -14.28 13.27
C VAL A 27 9.20 -13.60 11.90
N LEU A 28 8.42 -12.53 11.83
CA LEU A 28 8.35 -11.67 10.65
C LEU A 28 9.44 -10.61 10.74
N VAL A 29 10.20 -10.48 9.67
CA VAL A 29 11.31 -9.51 9.56
C VAL A 29 11.05 -8.63 8.36
N LEU A 30 10.92 -7.33 8.60
CA LEU A 30 10.78 -6.33 7.57
C LEU A 30 12.15 -5.74 7.26
N GLY A 31 12.69 -6.05 6.09
CA GLY A 31 13.90 -5.43 5.56
C GLY A 31 13.61 -4.13 4.79
N VAL A 32 14.65 -3.55 4.20
CA VAL A 32 14.54 -2.32 3.39
C VAL A 32 13.75 -2.55 2.09
N GLN A 33 13.74 -3.77 1.56
CA GLN A 33 12.99 -4.10 0.34
C GLN A 33 12.26 -5.45 0.40
N THR A 34 12.39 -6.22 1.49
CA THR A 34 11.84 -7.58 1.56
C THR A 34 11.13 -7.84 2.88
N LEU A 35 10.00 -8.53 2.81
CA LEU A 35 9.36 -9.15 3.97
C LEU A 35 9.80 -10.62 4.04
N PHE A 36 10.35 -11.02 5.19
CA PHE A 36 10.69 -12.39 5.49
C PHE A 36 9.78 -12.94 6.59
N ALA A 37 9.46 -14.23 6.52
CA ALA A 37 8.98 -14.97 7.67
C ALA A 37 9.96 -16.12 7.97
N LEU A 38 10.32 -16.24 9.24
CA LEU A 38 11.24 -17.25 9.76
C LEU A 38 10.48 -18.12 10.75
N LYS A 39 10.71 -19.43 10.69
CA LYS A 39 10.17 -20.36 11.68
C LYS A 39 10.80 -20.10 13.04
N GLU A 40 9.99 -19.99 14.09
CA GLU A 40 10.48 -19.87 15.46
C GLU A 40 11.33 -21.07 15.87
N GLY A 41 12.38 -20.83 16.67
CA GLY A 41 13.32 -21.85 17.15
C GLY A 41 14.38 -22.27 16.14
N SER A 42 14.00 -22.73 14.93
CA SER A 42 14.97 -23.13 13.90
C SER A 42 15.54 -21.95 13.12
N GLY A 43 14.76 -20.87 13.01
CA GLY A 43 15.06 -19.69 12.19
C GLY A 43 15.18 -20.02 10.69
N GLN A 44 14.60 -21.15 10.27
CA GLN A 44 14.49 -21.50 8.86
C GLN A 44 13.63 -20.45 8.14
N LEU A 45 14.11 -19.97 6.99
CA LEU A 45 13.32 -19.12 6.11
C LEU A 45 12.14 -19.91 5.53
N ILE A 46 10.92 -19.47 5.84
CA ILE A 46 9.68 -20.10 5.36
C ILE A 46 8.98 -19.26 4.29
N TYR A 47 9.26 -17.95 4.27
CA TYR A 47 8.68 -17.05 3.29
C TYR A 47 9.59 -15.86 3.03
N GLN A 48 9.63 -15.44 1.76
CA GLN A 48 10.33 -14.24 1.34
C GLN A 48 9.54 -13.57 0.23
N ARG A 49 9.28 -12.27 0.39
CA ARG A 49 8.64 -11.44 -0.64
C ARG A 49 9.34 -10.12 -0.78
N ARG A 50 9.79 -9.83 -2.00
CA ARG A 50 10.23 -8.48 -2.37
C ARG A 50 9.02 -7.55 -2.42
N LEU A 51 9.16 -6.38 -1.83
CA LEU A 51 8.16 -5.33 -1.80
C LEU A 51 8.46 -4.31 -2.90
N ASP A 52 7.42 -3.88 -3.62
CA ASP A 52 7.51 -2.84 -4.64
C ASP A 52 7.48 -1.41 -4.06
N MET A 53 7.63 -1.32 -2.74
CA MET A 53 7.67 -0.08 -1.96
C MET A 53 8.77 -0.18 -0.91
N GLN A 54 9.30 0.97 -0.48
CA GLN A 54 10.20 1.03 0.68
C GLN A 54 9.37 1.06 1.96
N PRO A 55 9.35 -0.01 2.77
CA PRO A 55 8.57 -0.06 3.98
C PRO A 55 9.21 0.81 5.07
N SER A 56 8.38 1.40 5.91
CA SER A 56 8.80 2.17 7.10
C SER A 56 8.41 1.50 8.42
N CYS A 57 7.34 0.70 8.43
CA CYS A 57 6.83 0.03 9.63
C CYS A 57 5.95 -1.18 9.30
N MET A 58 5.78 -2.08 10.26
CA MET A 58 4.88 -3.21 10.16
C MET A 58 4.13 -3.44 11.47
N THR A 59 2.91 -3.99 11.38
CA THR A 59 2.26 -4.64 12.53
C THR A 59 1.51 -5.87 12.05
N VAL A 60 1.34 -6.83 12.95
CA VAL A 60 0.57 -8.05 12.70
C VAL A 60 -0.73 -7.96 13.47
N TYR A 61 -1.82 -8.47 12.90
CA TYR A 61 -3.09 -8.58 13.61
C TYR A 61 -3.86 -9.84 13.21
N PRO A 62 -4.64 -10.43 14.13
CA PRO A 62 -5.40 -11.64 13.83
C PRO A 62 -6.38 -11.44 12.69
N ALA A 63 -6.44 -12.41 11.78
CA ALA A 63 -7.55 -12.51 10.84
C ALA A 63 -8.84 -12.75 11.65
N GLY A 64 -9.75 -11.78 11.66
CA GLY A 64 -11.04 -11.87 12.35
C GLY A 64 -12.04 -12.83 11.72
N ASP A 65 -11.58 -13.97 11.21
CA ASP A 65 -12.47 -15.02 10.71
C ASP A 65 -13.28 -15.50 11.92
N GLY A 66 -14.62 -15.42 11.85
CA GLY A 66 -15.56 -15.73 12.94
C GLY A 66 -15.60 -17.20 13.35
N ALA A 67 -14.50 -17.94 13.18
CA ALA A 67 -14.29 -19.26 13.71
C ALA A 67 -13.57 -19.12 15.06
N ASP A 68 -13.89 -20.01 16.00
CA ASP A 68 -13.45 -20.01 17.39
C ASP A 68 -12.01 -19.50 17.61
N PRO A 69 -11.69 -18.88 18.76
CA PRO A 69 -10.33 -18.50 19.15
C PRO A 69 -9.29 -19.66 19.16
N GLY A 70 -9.67 -20.87 18.77
CA GLY A 70 -8.82 -22.05 18.53
C GLY A 70 -8.63 -22.46 17.06
N THR A 71 -9.39 -21.94 16.09
CA THR A 71 -9.17 -22.21 14.66
C THR A 71 -8.08 -21.27 14.13
N GLY A 72 -6.84 -21.71 14.25
CA GLY A 72 -5.61 -20.97 13.91
C GLY A 72 -5.47 -20.61 12.43
N GLY A 73 -6.20 -19.60 11.98
CA GLY A 73 -5.96 -18.90 10.73
C GLY A 73 -4.63 -18.13 10.75
N ALA A 74 -4.11 -17.84 9.56
CA ALA A 74 -2.92 -17.00 9.44
C ALA A 74 -3.26 -15.53 9.75
N ASP A 75 -2.40 -14.87 10.50
CA ASP A 75 -2.53 -13.45 10.82
C ASP A 75 -2.37 -12.59 9.55
N ASN A 76 -3.00 -11.43 9.56
CA ASN A 76 -2.77 -10.40 8.56
C ASN A 76 -1.52 -9.59 8.94
N VAL A 77 -0.77 -9.18 7.93
CA VAL A 77 0.39 -8.29 8.07
C VAL A 77 0.03 -6.95 7.47
N LEU A 78 0.06 -5.91 8.31
CA LEU A 78 -0.15 -4.53 7.89
C LEU A 78 1.23 -3.87 7.71
N LEU A 79 1.48 -3.34 6.51
CA LEU A 79 2.72 -2.67 6.14
C LEU A 79 2.45 -1.21 5.82
N CYS A 80 3.42 -0.35 6.14
CA CYS A 80 3.43 1.03 5.68
C CYS A 80 4.71 1.39 4.93
N SER A 81 4.63 2.37 4.03
CA SER A 81 5.79 2.93 3.32
C SER A 81 6.10 4.36 3.74
N ALA A 82 7.36 4.77 3.49
CA ALA A 82 7.78 6.16 3.65
C ALA A 82 7.02 7.15 2.73
N THR A 83 6.34 6.66 1.70
CA THR A 83 5.50 7.46 0.78
C THR A 83 4.01 7.48 1.18
N GLY A 84 3.67 6.82 2.29
CA GLY A 84 2.32 6.73 2.84
C GLY A 84 1.47 5.60 2.29
N ALA A 85 2.01 4.69 1.48
CA ALA A 85 1.28 3.49 1.08
C ALA A 85 1.05 2.58 2.30
N ILE A 86 -0.17 2.06 2.44
CA ILE A 86 -0.55 1.09 3.46
C ILE A 86 -1.05 -0.16 2.76
N LEU A 87 -0.51 -1.33 3.12
CA LEU A 87 -0.90 -2.62 2.56
C LEU A 87 -1.33 -3.57 3.67
N VAL A 88 -2.45 -4.27 3.46
CA VAL A 88 -2.82 -5.46 4.24
C VAL A 88 -2.47 -6.68 3.41
N LEU A 89 -1.57 -7.50 3.93
CA LEU A 89 -1.21 -8.78 3.35
C LEU A 89 -1.79 -9.92 4.19
N ARG A 90 -2.19 -10.99 3.52
CA ARG A 90 -2.36 -12.30 4.14
C ARG A 90 -1.54 -13.30 3.33
N HIS A 91 -0.51 -13.84 3.97
CA HIS A 91 0.46 -14.70 3.29
C HIS A 91 1.09 -13.99 2.07
N SER A 92 0.84 -14.47 0.84
CA SER A 92 1.30 -13.84 -0.40
C SER A 92 0.30 -12.86 -1.03
N ALA A 93 -0.95 -12.84 -0.60
CA ALA A 93 -1.99 -12.02 -1.20
C ALA A 93 -2.02 -10.61 -0.58
N ILE A 94 -2.17 -9.59 -1.42
CA ILE A 94 -2.59 -8.27 -0.97
C ILE A 94 -4.11 -8.33 -0.83
N LEU A 95 -4.61 -8.16 0.39
CA LEU A 95 -6.05 -8.11 0.66
C LEU A 95 -6.61 -6.71 0.50
N TRP A 96 -5.80 -5.70 0.84
CA TRP A 96 -6.21 -4.30 0.81
C TRP A 96 -5.02 -3.38 0.64
N ALA A 97 -5.24 -2.24 0.01
CA ALA A 97 -4.25 -1.18 -0.14
C ALA A 97 -4.92 0.19 -0.09
N ALA A 98 -4.26 1.15 0.54
CA ALA A 98 -4.61 2.56 0.43
C ALA A 98 -3.39 3.44 0.63
N ARG A 99 -3.62 4.75 0.68
CA ARG A 99 -2.60 5.75 0.96
C ARG A 99 -3.04 6.62 2.11
N ALA A 100 -2.19 6.73 3.13
CA ALA A 100 -2.36 7.71 4.19
C ALA A 100 -2.00 9.12 3.69
N GLU A 101 -2.72 10.12 4.18
CA GLU A 101 -2.40 11.53 3.92
C GLU A 101 -1.03 11.92 4.49
N ARG A 102 -0.68 11.33 5.63
CA ARG A 102 0.61 11.48 6.30
C ARG A 102 1.31 10.13 6.38
N PRO A 103 2.54 9.99 5.85
CA PRO A 103 3.29 8.74 5.94
C PRO A 103 3.49 8.31 7.40
N PRO A 104 3.02 7.11 7.78
CA PRO A 104 3.16 6.66 9.15
C PRO A 104 4.55 6.08 9.42
N ILE A 105 5.01 6.30 10.65
CA ILE A 105 6.22 5.68 11.22
C ILE A 105 5.88 4.55 12.20
N ALA A 106 4.63 4.47 12.65
CA ALA A 106 4.12 3.37 13.45
C ALA A 106 2.65 3.09 13.10
N LEU A 107 2.28 1.82 13.17
CA LEU A 107 0.93 1.33 12.93
C LEU A 107 0.50 0.40 14.06
N ALA A 108 -0.79 0.39 14.36
CA ALA A 108 -1.43 -0.59 15.21
C ALA A 108 -2.84 -0.88 14.70
N VAL A 109 -3.37 -2.04 15.06
CA VAL A 109 -4.80 -2.35 14.91
C VAL A 109 -5.38 -2.49 16.32
N SER A 110 -6.33 -1.64 16.66
CA SER A 110 -6.82 -1.53 18.04
C SER A 110 -8.31 -1.17 18.08
N PRO A 111 -9.06 -1.60 19.12
CA PRO A 111 -10.37 -1.03 19.38
C PRO A 111 -10.24 0.42 19.87
N PHE A 112 -11.05 1.32 19.31
CA PHE A 112 -11.17 2.70 19.78
C PHE A 112 -12.64 3.14 19.76
N ALA A 113 -13.08 3.81 20.82
CA ALA A 113 -14.47 4.29 20.97
C ALA A 113 -15.56 3.22 20.70
N GLY A 114 -15.31 1.96 21.10
CA GLY A 114 -16.25 0.85 20.90
C GLY A 114 -16.22 0.20 19.51
N ILE A 115 -15.44 0.74 18.58
CA ILE A 115 -15.26 0.17 17.23
C ILE A 115 -14.00 -0.70 17.24
N LYS A 116 -14.13 -1.97 16.89
CA LYS A 116 -13.01 -2.92 16.78
C LYS A 116 -12.34 -2.81 15.40
N GLY A 117 -11.05 -3.14 15.35
CA GLY A 117 -10.33 -3.27 14.07
C GLY A 117 -9.98 -1.95 13.41
N LEU A 118 -9.92 -0.85 14.18
CA LEU A 118 -9.44 0.43 13.65
C LEU A 118 -7.93 0.39 13.48
N LEU A 119 -7.48 0.91 12.35
CA LEU A 119 -6.07 1.14 12.05
C LEU A 119 -5.66 2.45 12.71
N VAL A 120 -4.69 2.40 13.60
CA VAL A 120 -4.11 3.58 14.24
C VAL A 120 -2.76 3.84 13.61
N SER A 121 -2.54 5.06 13.15
CA SER A 121 -1.28 5.48 12.52
C SER A 121 -0.68 6.68 13.24
N LEU A 122 0.64 6.70 13.37
CA LEU A 122 1.40 7.83 13.92
C LEU A 122 2.40 8.35 12.88
N SER A 123 2.39 9.65 12.59
CA SER A 123 3.36 10.31 11.69
C SER A 123 4.63 10.75 12.43
N ALA A 124 5.69 11.04 11.68
CA ALA A 124 6.95 11.57 12.24
C ALA A 124 6.77 12.93 12.93
N GLN A 125 5.73 13.68 12.58
CA GLN A 125 5.40 14.99 13.14
C GLN A 125 4.53 14.89 14.41
N GLY A 126 4.17 13.67 14.83
CA GLY A 126 3.33 13.43 16.02
C GLY A 126 1.83 13.45 15.74
N GLU A 127 1.40 13.44 14.47
CA GLU A 127 -0.02 13.33 14.12
C GLU A 127 -0.48 11.88 14.27
N ALA A 128 -1.49 11.65 15.12
CA ALA A 128 -2.09 10.34 15.32
C ALA A 128 -3.50 10.31 14.72
N CYS A 129 -3.78 9.30 13.89
CA CYS A 129 -5.06 9.12 13.22
C CYS A 129 -5.63 7.73 13.49
N ALA A 130 -6.95 7.64 13.70
CA ALA A 130 -7.70 6.39 13.69
C ALA A 130 -8.45 6.29 12.36
N LEU A 131 -8.21 5.22 11.64
CA LEU A 131 -8.65 4.98 10.26
C LEU A 131 -9.43 3.66 10.22
N TYR A 132 -10.40 3.57 9.32
CA TYR A 132 -11.05 2.32 8.95
C TYR A 132 -10.72 2.01 7.49
N LEU A 133 -10.79 0.74 7.08
CA LEU A 133 -10.33 0.29 5.77
C LEU A 133 -11.15 0.86 4.58
N GLY A 134 -12.30 1.50 4.83
CA GLY A 134 -13.21 1.90 3.78
C GLY A 134 -13.87 0.68 3.12
N THR A 135 -15.19 0.72 2.95
CA THR A 135 -15.94 -0.40 2.35
C THR A 135 -16.43 -0.10 0.94
N ASP A 136 -16.42 1.17 0.55
CA ASP A 136 -17.07 1.61 -0.67
C ASP A 136 -15.99 1.89 -1.72
N PRO A 137 -15.79 1.01 -2.72
CA PRO A 137 -15.05 1.39 -3.90
C PRO A 137 -15.76 2.61 -4.52
N PRO A 138 -15.04 3.60 -5.04
CA PRO A 138 -15.67 4.74 -5.68
C PRO A 138 -16.62 4.24 -6.79
N THR A 139 -17.92 4.35 -6.55
CA THR A 139 -18.98 4.03 -7.53
C THR A 139 -19.02 5.04 -8.67
N ASN A 140 -18.31 6.15 -8.51
CA ASN A 140 -17.99 7.07 -9.59
C ASN A 140 -16.97 6.38 -10.51
N GLY A 141 -17.45 5.50 -11.39
CA GLY A 141 -16.72 5.21 -12.62
C GLY A 141 -16.39 6.55 -13.25
N VAL A 142 -15.09 6.88 -13.32
CA VAL A 142 -14.49 8.18 -13.74
C VAL A 142 -15.59 9.15 -14.06
N GLY A 143 -16.17 9.77 -13.02
CA GLY A 143 -17.54 10.32 -13.06
C GLY A 143 -17.76 10.89 -14.43
N GLY A 144 -18.50 10.12 -15.27
CA GLY A 144 -18.53 10.32 -16.72
C GLY A 144 -18.71 11.81 -16.87
N SER A 145 -17.63 12.49 -17.28
CA SER A 145 -17.54 13.95 -17.16
C SER A 145 -18.89 14.41 -17.63
N HIS A 146 -19.68 15.07 -16.77
CA HIS A 146 -20.99 15.62 -17.14
C HIS A 146 -20.88 15.92 -18.62
N GLU A 147 -21.69 15.29 -19.48
CA GLU A 147 -21.70 15.52 -20.91
C GLU A 147 -21.87 17.03 -21.11
N LYS A 148 -20.78 17.78 -20.96
CA LYS A 148 -20.57 19.03 -21.63
C LYS A 148 -20.50 18.50 -23.04
N GLU A 149 -21.63 18.64 -23.74
CA GLU A 149 -21.62 18.64 -25.19
C GLU A 149 -20.37 19.40 -25.60
N LEU A 150 -19.39 18.65 -26.09
CA LEU A 150 -18.15 19.23 -26.56
C LEU A 150 -18.58 20.02 -27.79
N ASP A 151 -18.35 21.33 -27.78
CA ASP A 151 -18.60 22.16 -28.95
C ASP A 151 -17.54 21.82 -29.99
N TYR A 152 -17.88 20.87 -30.87
CA TYR A 152 -16.99 20.40 -31.93
C TYR A 152 -16.67 21.50 -32.94
N ASP A 153 -17.53 22.52 -33.08
CA ASP A 153 -17.31 23.63 -34.00
C ASP A 153 -16.26 24.61 -33.42
N GLU A 154 -16.37 24.93 -32.13
CA GLU A 154 -15.36 25.75 -31.44
C GLU A 154 -14.00 25.03 -31.38
N MET A 155 -14.02 23.72 -31.08
CA MET A 155 -12.80 22.89 -31.09
C MET A 155 -12.12 22.85 -32.46
N ASP A 156 -12.88 22.69 -33.55
CA ASP A 156 -12.28 22.62 -34.89
C ASP A 156 -11.76 23.99 -35.35
N ALA A 157 -12.43 25.09 -34.97
CA ALA A 157 -11.95 26.45 -35.21
C ALA A 157 -10.62 26.73 -34.48
N GLU A 158 -10.52 26.33 -33.21
CA GLU A 158 -9.29 26.45 -32.44
C GLU A 158 -8.18 25.57 -33.05
N HIS A 159 -8.51 24.33 -33.39
CA HIS A 159 -7.57 23.39 -34.01
C HIS A 159 -7.00 23.90 -35.33
N ARG A 160 -7.83 24.48 -36.21
CA ARG A 160 -7.36 25.10 -37.45
C ARG A 160 -6.45 26.31 -37.19
N THR A 161 -6.79 27.12 -36.19
CA THR A 161 -5.98 28.29 -35.80
C THR A 161 -4.61 27.87 -35.29
N LEU A 162 -4.57 26.89 -34.39
CA LEU A 162 -3.33 26.32 -33.85
C LEU A 162 -2.48 25.67 -34.94
N LEU A 163 -3.08 24.92 -35.87
CA LEU A 163 -2.36 24.35 -37.01
C LEU A 163 -1.78 25.42 -37.96
N ALA A 164 -2.49 26.54 -38.15
CA ALA A 164 -1.97 27.66 -38.93
C ALA A 164 -0.75 28.28 -38.24
N GLN A 165 -0.82 28.53 -36.93
CA GLN A 165 0.31 29.00 -36.13
C GLN A 165 1.50 28.03 -36.18
N ILE A 166 1.26 26.72 -36.00
CA ILE A 166 2.31 25.70 -36.06
C ILE A 166 2.98 25.68 -37.44
N ARG A 167 2.21 25.82 -38.52
CA ARG A 167 2.77 25.88 -39.89
C ARG A 167 3.60 27.14 -40.10
N GLU A 168 3.16 28.28 -39.58
CA GLU A 168 3.88 29.54 -39.69
C GLU A 168 5.21 29.50 -38.90
N THR A 169 5.19 28.96 -37.68
CA THR A 169 6.40 28.84 -36.84
C THR A 169 7.35 27.75 -37.32
N THR A 170 6.83 26.61 -37.80
CA THR A 170 7.65 25.50 -38.31
C THR A 170 8.16 25.78 -39.73
N GLY A 171 7.39 26.51 -40.54
CA GLY A 171 7.81 27.00 -41.86
C GLY A 171 8.93 28.04 -41.79
N GLY A 172 9.02 28.80 -40.70
CA GLY A 172 10.10 29.76 -40.45
C GLY A 172 11.43 29.15 -39.97
N GLN A 173 11.43 27.89 -39.51
CA GLN A 173 12.65 27.23 -38.99
C GLN A 173 13.44 26.44 -40.04
N ARG A 174 13.02 26.45 -41.31
CA ARG A 174 13.68 25.73 -42.40
C ARG A 174 14.30 26.69 -43.43
N ALA A 175 15.14 27.61 -42.96
CA ALA A 175 16.13 28.29 -43.80
C ALA A 175 17.52 27.96 -43.24
N GLU A 176 18.36 27.34 -44.07
CA GLU A 176 19.66 26.72 -43.76
C GLU A 176 20.69 27.68 -43.13
N PRO A 177 21.56 27.21 -42.21
CA PRO A 177 22.82 27.87 -41.97
C PRO A 177 23.82 27.53 -43.09
N ALA A 178 24.48 28.57 -43.61
CA ALA A 178 25.56 28.54 -44.59
C ALA A 178 26.86 27.93 -44.04
#